data_AF-A0AAV1FU28-F1
#
_entry.id   AF-A0AAV1FU28-F1
#
_cell.length_a   1.000
_cell.length_b   1.000
_cell.length_c   1.000
_cell.angle_alpha   90.00
_cell.angle_beta   90.00
_cell.angle_gamma   90.00
#
_symmetry.space_group_name_H-M   'P 1'
#
loop_
_entity.id
_entity.type
_entity.pdbx_description
1 polymer ?
#
loop_
_entity_poly.entity_id
_entity_poly.type
_entity_poly.pdbx_seq_one_letter_code
_entity_poly.pdbx_strand_id
1 'polypeptide(L)'
;MSAASIQSFSSLPEHMQDFLYYQHCRHFPLLLDLPNKCGGADRSSEVFLLLVIKSGPENHERREMLRKTWAKERLQSGVWIRLIFLVGTTGSGFERKRLNKVVELEHSQYKDILQWDFTDTFYNLTLKQVIFLEWFKRNCPKARFLLDGDDDVFVNTNNVVKYLQSLKDNDGSKHLFAGCETGGGPVRDSWSKYFVPVQLFESNEYPPYCSGGGYILSGYTASVIYNMSKSIPLIPIDDAYMGMCLNKAGLSPSFHRGVKTFGVHFRSEHVDEYDPCFYKELLLVHRFLSEKIYFMWHSVNDPNLKCFGNDKK
;
A
#
# COMPACT_ATOMS: atom_id res chain seq x y z
N MET A 1 15.84 -15.39 21.07
CA MET A 1 15.57 -16.85 21.03
C MET A 1 15.90 -17.34 19.63
N SER A 2 16.49 -18.52 19.48
CA SER A 2 16.75 -19.10 18.15
C SER A 2 15.43 -19.55 17.53
N ALA A 3 15.19 -19.26 16.25
CA ALA A 3 13.96 -19.71 15.58
C ALA A 3 13.81 -21.24 15.59
N ALA A 4 14.93 -21.97 15.60
CA ALA A 4 14.95 -23.43 15.65
C ALA A 4 14.49 -24.02 17.00
N SER A 5 14.42 -23.22 18.08
CA SER A 5 13.91 -23.68 19.38
C SER A 5 12.39 -23.53 19.52
N ILE A 6 11.71 -23.06 18.46
CA ILE A 6 10.25 -22.93 18.43
C ILE A 6 9.62 -24.32 18.31
N GLN A 7 8.61 -24.59 19.14
CA GLN A 7 7.92 -25.87 19.14
C GLN A 7 7.30 -26.17 17.77
N SER A 8 7.60 -27.36 17.24
CA SER A 8 7.12 -27.82 15.93
C SER A 8 7.53 -26.91 14.75
N PHE A 9 8.65 -26.19 14.87
CA PHE A 9 9.19 -25.36 13.79
C PHE A 9 9.39 -26.16 12.49
N SER A 10 9.95 -27.36 12.59
CA SER A 10 10.25 -28.22 11.44
C SER A 10 9.02 -28.74 10.69
N SER A 11 7.82 -28.65 11.28
CA SER A 11 6.57 -29.01 10.60
C SER A 11 5.91 -27.84 9.88
N LEU A 12 6.44 -26.62 10.03
CA LEU A 12 5.92 -25.45 9.32
C LEU A 12 6.33 -25.49 7.84
N PRO A 13 5.53 -24.90 6.93
CA PRO A 13 5.97 -24.67 5.56
C PRO A 13 7.30 -23.90 5.50
N GLU A 14 8.14 -24.18 4.50
CA GLU A 14 9.49 -23.61 4.36
C GLU A 14 9.48 -22.07 4.43
N HIS A 15 8.55 -21.42 3.72
CA HIS A 15 8.41 -19.96 3.73
C HIS A 15 8.09 -19.38 5.13
N MET A 16 7.41 -20.14 6.00
CA MET A 16 7.17 -19.74 7.40
C MET A 16 8.38 -20.00 8.29
N GLN A 17 9.14 -21.06 8.02
CA GLN A 17 10.42 -21.30 8.69
C GLN A 17 11.39 -20.15 8.38
N ASP A 18 11.51 -19.76 7.12
CA ASP A 18 12.31 -18.62 6.67
C ASP A 18 11.85 -17.31 7.34
N PHE A 19 10.53 -17.05 7.33
CA PHE A 19 9.98 -15.85 7.96
C PHE A 19 10.35 -15.77 9.44
N LEU A 20 10.19 -16.86 10.20
CA LEU A 20 10.55 -16.92 11.62
C LEU A 20 12.07 -16.77 11.84
N TYR A 21 12.89 -17.38 10.99
CA TYR A 21 14.34 -17.30 11.08
C TYR A 21 14.86 -15.88 10.89
N TYR A 22 14.30 -15.16 9.91
CA TYR A 22 14.73 -13.81 9.54
C TYR A 22 13.80 -12.69 10.05
N GLN A 23 12.82 -12.98 10.91
CA GLN A 23 11.82 -12.03 11.41
C GLN A 23 12.41 -10.74 12.01
N HIS A 24 13.62 -10.85 12.57
CA HIS A 24 14.35 -9.76 13.20
C HIS A 24 15.15 -8.89 12.22
N CYS A 25 15.41 -9.38 10.99
CA CYS A 25 16.15 -8.67 9.97
C CYS A 25 15.28 -7.57 9.35
N ARG A 26 15.65 -6.31 9.60
CA ARG A 26 14.92 -5.13 9.11
C ARG A 26 15.78 -4.18 8.30
N HIS A 27 17.08 -4.44 8.20
CA HIS A 27 18.03 -3.59 7.50
C HIS A 27 18.49 -4.31 6.24
N PHE A 28 18.18 -3.71 5.09
CA PHE A 28 18.57 -4.21 3.79
C PHE A 28 19.20 -3.06 3.00
N PRO A 29 20.23 -3.33 2.17
CA PRO A 29 20.81 -2.31 1.30
C PRO A 29 19.75 -1.62 0.44
N LEU A 30 19.76 -0.29 0.43
CA LEU A 30 18.96 0.51 -0.49
C LEU A 30 19.72 0.59 -1.83
N LEU A 31 19.20 -0.10 -2.85
CA LEU A 31 19.80 -0.18 -4.18
C LEU A 31 19.48 1.07 -5.01
N LEU A 32 18.24 1.56 -4.91
CA LEU A 32 17.76 2.74 -5.63
C LEU A 32 17.07 3.68 -4.64
N ASP A 33 17.60 4.89 -4.48
CA ASP A 33 17.10 5.92 -3.55
C ASP A 33 16.44 7.10 -4.29
N LEU A 34 15.57 7.82 -3.59
CA LEU A 34 14.85 9.00 -4.06
C LEU A 34 15.06 10.21 -3.13
N PRO A 35 16.30 10.63 -2.82
CA PRO A 35 16.56 11.60 -1.76
C PRO A 35 15.83 12.94 -1.94
N ASN A 36 15.51 13.29 -3.19
CA ASN A 36 14.88 14.56 -3.57
C ASN A 36 13.39 14.45 -3.93
N LYS A 37 12.73 13.29 -3.79
CA LYS A 37 11.32 13.12 -4.24
C LYS A 37 10.35 14.09 -3.57
N CYS A 38 10.58 14.39 -2.30
CA CYS A 38 9.80 15.39 -1.55
C CYS A 38 10.47 16.77 -1.50
N GLY A 39 11.43 17.05 -2.40
CA GLY A 39 12.21 18.28 -2.39
C GLY A 39 13.24 18.36 -1.25
N GLY A 40 13.47 17.25 -0.55
CA GLY A 40 14.24 17.15 0.69
C GLY A 40 13.33 17.24 1.94
N ALA A 41 13.89 16.98 3.12
CA ALA A 41 13.12 16.99 4.37
C ALA A 41 12.43 18.34 4.63
N ASP A 42 13.07 19.45 4.28
CA ASP A 42 12.57 20.81 4.55
C ASP A 42 11.41 21.22 3.66
N ARG A 43 11.36 20.75 2.41
CA ARG A 43 10.30 21.03 1.44
C ARG A 43 9.22 19.96 1.38
N SER A 44 9.33 18.91 2.19
CA SER A 44 8.37 17.81 2.17
C SER A 44 6.93 18.22 2.48
N SER A 45 6.70 19.39 3.11
CA SER A 45 5.37 19.98 3.33
C SER A 45 4.66 20.43 2.04
N GLU A 46 5.39 20.57 0.93
CA GLU A 46 4.81 20.84 -0.39
C GLU A 46 4.10 19.61 -0.96
N VAL A 47 4.45 18.40 -0.50
CA VAL A 47 3.79 17.16 -0.90
C VAL A 47 2.51 17.00 -0.10
N PHE A 48 1.37 17.23 -0.75
CA PHE A 48 0.07 17.04 -0.12
C PHE A 48 -0.31 15.57 -0.05
N LEU A 49 -0.16 14.85 -1.17
CA LEU A 49 -0.46 13.42 -1.25
C LEU A 49 0.74 12.67 -1.85
N LEU A 50 1.30 11.75 -1.08
CA LEU A 50 2.30 10.80 -1.54
C LEU A 50 1.61 9.46 -1.83
N LEU A 51 1.57 9.07 -3.09
CA LEU A 51 1.13 7.74 -3.50
C LEU A 51 2.29 6.77 -3.26
N VAL A 52 2.05 5.74 -2.46
CA VAL A 52 3.02 4.74 -2.05
C VAL A 52 2.51 3.39 -2.52
N ILE A 53 3.06 2.90 -3.63
CA ILE A 53 2.51 1.75 -4.33
C ILE A 53 3.45 0.55 -4.21
N LYS A 54 2.97 -0.52 -3.56
CA LYS A 54 3.68 -1.80 -3.45
C LYS A 54 3.66 -2.49 -4.82
N SER A 55 4.84 -2.80 -5.37
CA SER A 55 4.98 -3.45 -6.67
C SER A 55 6.15 -4.46 -6.66
N GLY A 56 6.13 -5.43 -7.57
CA GLY A 56 7.22 -6.39 -7.77
C GLY A 56 8.18 -5.95 -8.88
N PRO A 57 9.45 -6.37 -8.88
CA PRO A 57 10.42 -5.95 -9.89
C PRO A 57 9.98 -6.29 -11.34
N GLU A 58 9.22 -7.37 -11.52
CA GLU A 58 8.65 -7.82 -12.79
C GLU A 58 7.49 -6.96 -13.32
N ASN A 59 6.82 -6.18 -12.45
CA ASN A 59 5.58 -5.46 -12.77
C ASN A 59 5.79 -4.11 -13.49
N HIS A 60 6.75 -4.04 -14.42
CA HIS A 60 7.06 -2.83 -15.17
C HIS A 60 5.83 -2.26 -15.91
N GLU A 61 5.05 -3.12 -16.58
CA GLU A 61 3.86 -2.71 -17.32
C GLU A 61 2.78 -2.11 -16.41
N ARG A 62 2.59 -2.69 -15.21
CA ARG A 62 1.63 -2.15 -14.23
C ARG A 62 2.05 -0.74 -13.81
N ARG A 63 3.31 -0.57 -13.38
CA ARG A 63 3.84 0.73 -12.98
C ARG A 63 3.69 1.77 -14.08
N GLU A 64 4.00 1.41 -15.32
CA GLU A 64 3.85 2.29 -16.48
C GLU A 64 2.39 2.70 -16.72
N MET A 65 1.44 1.77 -16.58
CA MET A 65 0.01 2.10 -16.69
C MET A 65 -0.45 3.02 -15.57
N LEU A 66 0.04 2.83 -14.34
CA LEU A 66 -0.28 3.71 -13.22
C LEU A 66 0.22 5.14 -13.45
N ARG A 67 1.46 5.31 -13.95
CA ARG A 67 2.01 6.63 -14.32
C ARG A 67 1.18 7.36 -15.37
N LYS A 68 0.63 6.62 -16.33
CA LYS A 68 -0.21 7.16 -17.42
C LYS A 68 -1.64 7.48 -16.98
N THR A 69 -2.05 7.00 -15.80
CA THR A 69 -3.45 7.08 -15.33
C THR A 69 -3.51 7.79 -13.98
N TRP A 70 -4.08 7.13 -12.96
CA TRP A 70 -4.42 7.77 -11.69
C TRP A 70 -3.20 8.17 -10.87
N ALA A 71 -2.06 7.49 -11.03
CA ALA A 71 -0.84 7.75 -10.27
C ALA A 71 0.04 8.84 -10.86
N LYS A 72 -0.38 9.48 -11.96
CA LYS A 72 0.34 10.59 -12.57
C LYS A 72 0.62 11.69 -11.55
N GLU A 73 1.90 12.00 -11.35
CA GLU A 73 2.33 13.16 -10.57
C GLU A 73 1.82 14.45 -11.21
N ARG A 74 1.08 15.25 -10.45
CA ARG A 74 0.46 16.48 -10.95
C ARG A 74 0.03 17.41 -9.82
N LEU A 75 -0.21 18.67 -10.18
CA LEU A 75 -0.97 19.59 -9.35
C LEU A 75 -2.45 19.30 -9.57
N GLN A 76 -3.15 18.88 -8.51
CA GLN A 76 -4.57 18.56 -8.53
C GLN A 76 -5.29 19.48 -7.54
N SER A 77 -6.25 20.27 -8.00
CA SER A 77 -7.03 21.18 -7.12
C SER A 77 -6.15 22.04 -6.19
N GLY A 78 -5.03 22.55 -6.73
CA GLY A 78 -4.09 23.42 -6.01
C GLY A 78 -3.08 22.70 -5.11
N VAL A 79 -3.06 21.36 -5.08
CA VAL A 79 -2.15 20.58 -4.22
C VAL A 79 -1.34 19.54 -5.00
N TRP A 80 -0.12 19.26 -4.56
CA TRP A 80 0.79 18.35 -5.27
C TRP A 80 0.59 16.88 -4.89
N ILE A 81 0.49 16.04 -5.92
CA ILE A 81 0.53 14.58 -5.82
C ILE A 81 1.90 14.09 -6.32
N ARG A 82 2.56 13.24 -5.53
CA ARG A 82 3.82 12.57 -5.86
C ARG A 82 3.66 11.05 -5.81
N LEU A 83 4.52 10.32 -6.53
CA LEU A 83 4.46 8.86 -6.62
C LEU A 83 5.79 8.23 -6.20
N ILE A 84 5.68 7.14 -5.45
CA ILE A 84 6.77 6.20 -5.15
C ILE A 84 6.26 4.77 -5.33
N PHE A 85 7.01 3.96 -6.05
CA PHE A 85 6.89 2.51 -6.07
C PHE A 85 7.87 1.88 -5.08
N LEU A 86 7.38 0.91 -4.30
CA LEU A 86 8.18 0.12 -3.36
C LEU A 86 8.48 -1.25 -3.96
N VAL A 87 9.77 -1.51 -4.24
CA VAL A 87 10.22 -2.69 -4.97
C VAL A 87 11.34 -3.39 -4.19
N GLY A 88 11.30 -4.72 -4.15
CA GLY A 88 12.41 -5.55 -3.66
C GLY A 88 13.25 -6.12 -4.81
N THR A 89 13.80 -7.30 -4.60
CA THR A 89 14.49 -8.09 -5.64
C THR A 89 13.86 -9.46 -5.74
N THR A 90 14.01 -10.15 -6.86
CA THR A 90 13.51 -11.53 -7.00
C THR A 90 14.40 -12.34 -7.95
N GLY A 91 14.16 -13.65 -8.00
CA GLY A 91 14.91 -14.59 -8.81
C GLY A 91 16.33 -14.83 -8.33
N SER A 92 17.09 -15.56 -9.13
CA SER A 92 18.49 -15.92 -8.84
C SER A 92 19.39 -15.77 -10.06
N GLY A 93 20.71 -15.73 -9.85
CA GLY A 93 21.71 -15.66 -10.92
C GLY A 93 21.43 -14.58 -11.99
N PHE A 94 21.34 -15.01 -13.25
CA PHE A 94 21.12 -14.10 -14.38
C PHE A 94 19.72 -13.46 -14.39
N GLU A 95 18.70 -14.16 -13.90
CA GLU A 95 17.34 -13.62 -13.83
C GLU A 95 17.28 -12.40 -12.90
N ARG A 96 17.83 -12.53 -11.69
CA ARG A 96 17.92 -11.42 -10.73
C ARG A 96 18.70 -10.24 -11.33
N LYS A 97 19.83 -10.52 -11.97
CA LYS A 97 20.64 -9.48 -12.65
C LYS A 97 19.84 -8.77 -13.73
N ARG A 98 19.09 -9.50 -14.56
CA ARG A 98 18.25 -8.95 -15.63
C ARG A 98 17.12 -8.08 -15.06
N LEU A 99 16.37 -8.57 -14.08
CA LEU A 99 15.26 -7.83 -13.46
C LEU A 99 15.75 -6.55 -12.78
N ASN A 100 16.83 -6.63 -11.98
CA ASN A 100 17.43 -5.45 -11.37
C ASN A 100 17.91 -4.43 -12.41
N LYS A 101 18.45 -4.89 -13.56
CA LYS A 101 18.85 -3.98 -14.63
C LYS A 101 17.65 -3.27 -15.27
N VAL A 102 16.53 -3.96 -15.45
CA VAL A 102 15.29 -3.36 -15.98
C VAL A 102 14.76 -2.29 -15.01
N VAL A 103 14.70 -2.61 -13.71
CA VAL A 103 14.26 -1.67 -12.66
C VAL A 103 15.19 -0.45 -12.56
N GLU A 104 16.51 -0.65 -12.65
CA GLU A 104 17.50 0.43 -12.67
C GLU A 104 17.27 1.39 -13.85
N LEU A 105 17.04 0.85 -15.06
CA LEU A 105 16.77 1.65 -16.26
C LEU A 105 15.45 2.43 -16.11
N GLU A 106 14.40 1.80 -15.62
CA GLU A 106 13.12 2.45 -15.32
C GLU A 106 13.28 3.58 -14.30
N HIS A 107 14.00 3.32 -13.20
CA HIS A 107 14.31 4.33 -12.19
C HIS A 107 15.11 5.49 -12.78
N SER A 108 16.04 5.23 -13.69
CA SER A 108 16.82 6.28 -14.35
C SER A 108 15.95 7.27 -15.14
N GLN A 109 14.85 6.78 -15.71
CA GLN A 109 13.90 7.57 -16.50
C GLN A 109 12.87 8.29 -15.64
N TYR A 110 12.25 7.59 -14.68
CA TYR A 110 11.07 8.11 -13.97
C TYR A 110 11.35 8.65 -12.57
N LYS A 111 12.47 8.25 -11.94
CA LYS A 111 12.87 8.71 -10.60
C LYS A 111 11.75 8.56 -9.57
N ASP A 112 11.06 7.43 -9.57
CA ASP A 112 9.91 7.14 -8.71
C ASP A 112 9.94 5.73 -8.09
N ILE A 113 11.08 5.04 -8.13
CA ILE A 113 11.24 3.71 -7.53
C ILE A 113 12.20 3.78 -6.35
N LEU A 114 11.76 3.29 -5.19
CA LEU A 114 12.63 2.87 -4.10
C LEU A 114 12.83 1.36 -4.19
N GLN A 115 14.09 0.93 -4.20
CA GLN A 115 14.43 -0.49 -4.27
C GLN A 115 15.37 -0.91 -3.15
N TRP A 116 14.99 -1.94 -2.40
CA TRP A 116 15.83 -2.56 -1.39
C TRP A 116 16.22 -3.99 -1.76
N ASP A 117 17.37 -4.44 -1.28
CA ASP A 117 17.94 -5.76 -1.57
C ASP A 117 17.38 -6.87 -0.65
N PHE A 118 16.04 -7.00 -0.59
CA PHE A 118 15.36 -8.14 0.03
C PHE A 118 14.56 -8.92 -1.01
N THR A 119 14.28 -10.19 -0.76
CA THR A 119 13.45 -11.00 -1.66
C THR A 119 11.99 -10.56 -1.57
N ASP A 120 11.47 -10.02 -2.66
CA ASP A 120 10.12 -9.50 -2.76
C ASP A 120 9.11 -10.64 -2.82
N THR A 121 8.41 -10.88 -1.72
CA THR A 121 7.39 -11.92 -1.59
C THR A 121 6.21 -11.37 -0.82
N PHE A 122 5.07 -12.04 -0.91
CA PHE A 122 3.89 -11.72 -0.12
C PHE A 122 4.21 -11.65 1.40
N TYR A 123 4.97 -12.62 1.90
CA TYR A 123 5.32 -12.69 3.33
C TYR A 123 6.26 -11.56 3.78
N ASN A 124 6.95 -10.91 2.85
CA ASN A 124 7.84 -9.77 3.13
C ASN A 124 7.18 -8.40 2.89
N LEU A 125 5.87 -8.33 2.60
CA LEU A 125 5.17 -7.04 2.44
C LEU A 125 5.24 -6.19 3.71
N THR A 126 5.15 -6.81 4.90
CA THR A 126 5.30 -6.10 6.17
C THR A 126 6.68 -5.47 6.33
N LEU A 127 7.72 -6.21 5.95
CA LEU A 127 9.09 -5.70 5.92
C LEU A 127 9.19 -4.51 4.95
N LYS A 128 8.69 -4.67 3.71
CA LYS A 128 8.64 -3.63 2.69
C LYS A 128 8.00 -2.35 3.22
N GLN A 129 6.89 -2.47 3.94
CA GLN A 129 6.20 -1.34 4.54
C GLN A 129 7.01 -0.66 5.64
N VAL A 130 7.59 -1.44 6.56
CA VAL A 130 8.36 -0.89 7.69
C VAL A 130 9.61 -0.15 7.22
N ILE A 131 10.35 -0.70 6.25
CA ILE A 131 11.57 -0.04 5.72
C ILE A 131 11.22 1.19 4.88
N PHE A 132 10.06 1.19 4.20
CA PHE A 132 9.55 2.41 3.57
C PHE A 132 9.23 3.48 4.61
N LEU A 133 8.56 3.14 5.70
CA LEU A 133 8.19 4.12 6.73
C LEU A 133 9.43 4.72 7.43
N GLU A 134 10.51 3.95 7.56
CA GLU A 134 11.82 4.47 7.96
C GLU A 134 12.34 5.53 7.00
N TRP A 135 12.35 5.19 5.70
CA TRP A 135 12.77 6.10 4.64
C TRP A 135 11.89 7.37 4.60
N PHE A 136 10.58 7.21 4.71
CA PHE A 136 9.60 8.30 4.75
C PHE A 136 9.91 9.29 5.87
N LYS A 137 10.18 8.80 7.08
CA LYS A 137 10.51 9.64 8.24
C LYS A 137 11.78 10.48 8.01
N ARG A 138 12.73 9.99 7.24
CA ARG A 138 13.98 10.70 6.94
C ARG A 138 13.85 11.66 5.75
N ASN A 139 13.13 11.25 4.71
CA ASN A 139 13.15 11.92 3.41
C ASN A 139 11.90 12.78 3.12
N CYS A 140 10.75 12.43 3.71
CA CYS A 140 9.46 13.08 3.50
C CYS A 140 8.69 13.37 4.80
N PRO A 141 9.32 13.80 5.91
CA PRO A 141 8.70 13.84 7.24
C PRO A 141 7.47 14.75 7.36
N LYS A 142 7.33 15.76 6.47
CA LYS A 142 6.22 16.72 6.49
C LYS A 142 5.22 16.53 5.34
N ALA A 143 5.34 15.46 4.55
CA ALA A 143 4.30 15.13 3.58
C ALA A 143 2.98 14.88 4.31
N ARG A 144 1.90 15.50 3.85
CA ARG A 144 0.67 15.62 4.65
C ARG A 144 -0.09 14.30 4.73
N PHE A 145 -0.31 13.68 3.58
CA PHE A 145 -1.05 12.43 3.46
C PHE A 145 -0.32 11.44 2.58
N LEU A 146 -0.55 10.18 2.85
CA LEU A 146 -0.12 9.05 2.06
C LEU A 146 -1.37 8.30 1.60
N LEU A 147 -1.31 7.74 0.40
CA LEU A 147 -2.17 6.65 -0.01
C LEU A 147 -1.27 5.45 -0.24
N ASP A 148 -1.43 4.45 0.61
CA ASP A 148 -0.76 3.16 0.47
C ASP A 148 -1.66 2.23 -0.35
N GLY A 149 -1.10 1.50 -1.30
CA GLY A 149 -1.88 0.57 -2.11
C GLY A 149 -1.05 -0.39 -2.93
N ASP A 150 -1.73 -1.36 -3.53
CA ASP A 150 -1.15 -2.35 -4.42
C ASP A 150 -1.11 -1.85 -5.87
N ASP A 151 -0.30 -2.48 -6.73
CA ASP A 151 -0.19 -2.09 -8.14
C ASP A 151 -1.34 -2.60 -9.03
N ASP A 152 -2.35 -3.27 -8.46
CA ASP A 152 -3.55 -3.79 -9.11
C ASP A 152 -4.85 -3.12 -8.64
N VAL A 153 -4.77 -1.91 -8.10
CA VAL A 153 -5.97 -1.13 -7.72
C VAL A 153 -6.27 0.00 -8.70
N PHE A 154 -7.54 0.36 -8.75
CA PHE A 154 -7.99 1.60 -9.33
C PHE A 154 -8.17 2.65 -8.24
N VAL A 155 -7.58 3.84 -8.41
CA VAL A 155 -7.75 4.96 -7.50
C VAL A 155 -8.33 6.17 -8.24
N ASN A 156 -9.43 6.73 -7.73
CA ASN A 156 -9.87 8.04 -8.17
C ASN A 156 -9.13 9.12 -7.37
N THR A 157 -7.91 9.45 -7.80
CA THR A 157 -7.04 10.39 -7.07
C THR A 157 -7.63 11.80 -6.98
N ASN A 158 -8.55 12.17 -7.87
CA ASN A 158 -9.29 13.43 -7.77
C ASN A 158 -10.22 13.43 -6.56
N ASN A 159 -10.93 12.33 -6.32
CA ASN A 159 -11.81 12.19 -5.16
C ASN A 159 -11.02 12.04 -3.86
N VAL A 160 -9.86 11.38 -3.88
CA VAL A 160 -8.97 11.30 -2.71
C VAL A 160 -8.54 12.70 -2.28
N VAL A 161 -8.11 13.55 -3.21
CA VAL A 161 -7.76 14.95 -2.91
C VAL A 161 -8.93 15.73 -2.35
N LYS A 162 -10.13 15.62 -2.96
CA LYS A 162 -11.35 16.28 -2.45
C LYS A 162 -11.69 15.83 -1.02
N TYR A 163 -11.62 14.52 -0.75
CA TYR A 163 -11.86 13.96 0.58
C TYR A 163 -10.88 14.56 1.60
N LEU A 164 -9.59 14.53 1.31
CA LEU A 164 -8.55 15.04 2.21
C LEU A 164 -8.67 16.55 2.45
N GLN A 165 -8.97 17.34 1.42
CA GLN A 165 -9.22 18.78 1.56
C GLN A 165 -10.49 19.10 2.37
N SER A 166 -11.45 18.18 2.45
CA SER A 166 -12.66 18.36 3.26
C SER A 166 -12.43 18.19 4.77
N LEU A 167 -11.28 17.64 5.18
CA LEU A 167 -10.90 17.44 6.58
C LEU A 167 -10.47 18.77 7.21
N LYS A 168 -11.44 19.58 7.66
CA LYS A 168 -11.23 20.96 8.13
C LYS A 168 -10.13 21.14 9.18
N ASP A 169 -9.91 20.14 10.03
CA ASP A 169 -8.98 20.21 11.16
C ASP A 169 -7.78 19.26 11.05
N ASN A 170 -7.52 18.67 9.88
CA ASN A 170 -6.39 17.77 9.68
C ASN A 170 -5.60 18.17 8.43
N ASP A 171 -4.43 18.76 8.64
CA ASP A 171 -3.45 19.09 7.60
C ASP A 171 -2.38 18.01 7.41
N GLY A 172 -2.61 16.80 7.96
CA GLY A 172 -1.63 15.71 8.04
C GLY A 172 -0.96 15.57 9.40
N SER A 173 -1.17 16.53 10.33
CA SER A 173 -0.61 16.51 11.69
C SER A 173 -1.41 15.70 12.70
N LYS A 174 -2.63 15.26 12.36
CA LYS A 174 -3.49 14.47 13.25
C LYS A 174 -3.73 13.09 12.70
N HIS A 175 -4.12 12.17 13.59
CA HIS A 175 -4.44 10.81 13.20
C HIS A 175 -5.50 10.76 12.09
N LEU A 176 -5.17 10.01 11.04
CA LEU A 176 -6.03 9.56 9.96
C LEU A 176 -5.48 8.21 9.51
N PHE A 177 -6.36 7.20 9.44
CA PHE A 177 -6.09 5.92 8.82
C PHE A 177 -7.42 5.37 8.28
N ALA A 178 -7.78 5.79 7.07
CA ALA A 178 -9.08 5.55 6.46
C ALA A 178 -8.99 4.46 5.38
N GLY A 179 -9.86 3.46 5.43
CA GLY A 179 -9.88 2.36 4.47
C GLY A 179 -11.10 1.46 4.62
N CYS A 180 -10.99 0.22 4.15
CA CYS A 180 -11.99 -0.81 4.44
C CYS A 180 -11.65 -1.47 5.78
N GLU A 181 -12.12 -0.87 6.86
CA GLU A 181 -11.96 -1.42 8.22
C GLU A 181 -12.55 -2.84 8.29
N THR A 182 -11.74 -3.75 8.81
CA THR A 182 -12.06 -5.15 9.02
C THR A 182 -11.51 -5.62 10.36
N GLY A 183 -12.02 -6.76 10.81
CA GLY A 183 -11.40 -7.56 11.86
C GLY A 183 -11.10 -8.96 11.37
N GLY A 184 -10.96 -9.89 12.30
CA GLY A 184 -10.70 -11.29 12.02
C GLY A 184 -9.42 -11.75 12.70
N GLY A 185 -9.00 -12.95 12.35
CA GLY A 185 -7.87 -13.63 12.98
C GLY A 185 -6.88 -14.18 11.97
N PRO A 186 -5.71 -14.61 12.45
CA PRO A 186 -4.77 -15.40 11.65
C PRO A 186 -5.45 -16.63 11.05
N VAL A 187 -5.28 -16.83 9.74
CA VAL A 187 -5.70 -18.08 9.09
C VAL A 187 -4.74 -19.19 9.55
N ARG A 188 -5.28 -20.27 10.12
CA ARG A 188 -4.49 -21.39 10.65
C ARG A 188 -4.33 -22.56 9.67
N ASP A 189 -4.95 -22.47 8.50
CA ASP A 189 -4.78 -23.42 7.40
C ASP A 189 -3.45 -23.17 6.67
N SER A 190 -2.53 -24.14 6.72
CA SER A 190 -1.21 -24.08 6.10
C SER A 190 -1.21 -24.02 4.57
N TRP A 191 -2.34 -24.35 3.93
CA TRP A 191 -2.51 -24.24 2.48
C TRP A 191 -2.91 -22.84 2.03
N SER A 192 -3.35 -21.99 2.96
CA SER A 192 -3.73 -20.63 2.67
C SER A 192 -2.50 -19.75 2.50
N LYS A 193 -2.52 -18.88 1.48
CA LYS A 193 -1.54 -17.78 1.33
C LYS A 193 -1.48 -16.86 2.56
N TYR A 194 -2.59 -16.78 3.32
CA TYR A 194 -2.71 -15.96 4.53
C TYR A 194 -2.38 -16.73 5.82
N PHE A 195 -1.77 -17.92 5.71
CA PHE A 195 -1.42 -18.75 6.86
C PHE A 195 -0.52 -18.00 7.85
N VAL A 196 -0.89 -18.03 9.12
CA VAL A 196 -0.08 -17.53 10.24
C VAL A 196 -0.09 -18.57 11.36
N PRO A 197 1.06 -19.20 11.67
CA PRO A 197 1.12 -20.24 12.69
C PRO A 197 0.97 -19.65 14.10
N VAL A 198 0.49 -20.46 15.04
CA VAL A 198 0.31 -20.07 16.46
C VAL A 198 1.65 -19.65 17.07
N GLN A 199 2.73 -20.30 16.66
CA GLN A 199 4.10 -20.01 17.08
C GLN A 199 4.57 -18.60 16.70
N LEU A 200 4.00 -18.03 15.64
CA LEU A 200 4.30 -16.67 15.21
C LEU A 200 3.34 -15.65 15.86
N PHE A 201 2.07 -16.02 15.98
CA PHE A 201 1.03 -15.17 16.54
C PHE A 201 0.01 -16.02 17.31
N GLU A 202 0.13 -16.00 18.65
CA GLU A 202 -0.65 -16.89 19.54
C GLU A 202 -2.14 -16.54 19.57
N SER A 203 -2.47 -15.25 19.58
CA SER A 203 -3.86 -14.77 19.60
C SER A 203 -4.63 -15.24 18.37
N ASN A 204 -5.91 -15.56 18.54
CA ASN A 204 -6.81 -15.91 17.44
C ASN A 204 -7.49 -14.70 16.82
N GLU A 205 -7.18 -13.49 17.29
CA GLU A 205 -7.75 -12.24 16.79
C GLU A 205 -6.64 -11.21 16.54
N TYR A 206 -6.73 -10.52 15.40
CA TYR A 206 -5.97 -9.31 15.14
C TYR A 206 -6.74 -8.10 15.69
N PRO A 207 -6.03 -7.04 16.13
CA PRO A 207 -6.67 -5.74 16.34
C PRO A 207 -7.33 -5.23 15.05
N PRO A 208 -8.31 -4.31 15.13
CA PRO A 208 -8.92 -3.70 13.94
C PRO A 208 -7.87 -3.13 12.98
N TYR A 209 -8.03 -3.43 11.69
CA TYR A 209 -7.13 -2.99 10.63
C TYR A 209 -7.90 -2.66 9.35
N CYS A 210 -7.29 -1.97 8.38
CA CYS A 210 -7.90 -1.83 7.06
C CYS A 210 -7.44 -2.98 6.17
N SER A 211 -8.36 -3.67 5.51
CA SER A 211 -8.05 -4.71 4.51
C SER A 211 -7.14 -4.17 3.39
N GLY A 212 -6.39 -5.07 2.75
CA GLY A 212 -5.43 -4.79 1.68
C GLY A 212 -6.02 -4.20 0.40
N GLY A 213 -5.20 -4.01 -0.62
CA GLY A 213 -5.52 -3.19 -1.79
C GLY A 213 -5.19 -1.72 -1.57
N GLY A 214 -5.55 -1.15 -0.41
CA GLY A 214 -5.01 0.14 0.01
C GLY A 214 -5.80 0.91 1.06
N TYR A 215 -5.15 1.91 1.65
CA TYR A 215 -5.67 2.78 2.69
C TYR A 215 -5.03 4.18 2.61
N ILE A 216 -5.71 5.16 3.21
CA ILE A 216 -5.27 6.56 3.26
C ILE A 216 -4.85 6.88 4.68
N LEU A 217 -3.68 7.49 4.86
CA LEU A 217 -3.17 7.85 6.18
C LEU A 217 -2.53 9.24 6.18
N SER A 218 -2.48 9.86 7.36
CA SER A 218 -1.72 11.10 7.55
C SER A 218 -0.23 10.83 7.76
N GLY A 219 0.62 11.82 7.47
CA GLY A 219 2.05 11.77 7.79
C GLY A 219 2.31 11.57 9.28
N TYR A 220 1.45 12.13 10.16
CA TYR A 220 1.44 11.83 11.58
C TYR A 220 1.25 10.34 11.85
N THR A 221 0.20 9.72 11.30
CA THR A 221 -0.07 8.30 11.52
C THR A 221 1.07 7.43 11.00
N ALA A 222 1.63 7.74 9.81
CA ALA A 222 2.76 7.01 9.24
C ALA A 222 3.98 7.02 10.19
N SER A 223 4.27 8.17 10.80
CA SER A 223 5.35 8.32 11.78
C SER A 223 5.08 7.54 13.07
N VAL A 224 3.83 7.52 13.54
CA VAL A 224 3.41 6.72 14.71
C VAL A 224 3.58 5.23 14.44
N ILE A 225 3.11 4.75 13.29
CA ILE A 225 3.24 3.34 12.89
C ILE A 225 4.71 2.93 12.87
N TYR A 226 5.58 3.71 12.21
CA TYR A 226 7.02 3.43 12.22
C TYR A 226 7.59 3.33 13.63
N ASN A 227 7.27 4.29 14.51
CA ASN A 227 7.78 4.29 15.88
C ASN A 227 7.31 3.05 16.65
N MET A 228 6.04 2.64 16.52
CA MET A 228 5.51 1.45 17.18
C MET A 228 6.12 0.17 16.62
N SER A 229 6.31 0.12 15.29
CA SER A 229 6.86 -1.03 14.57
C SER A 229 8.19 -1.51 15.15
N LYS A 230 9.02 -0.60 15.69
CA LYS A 230 10.33 -0.92 16.30
C LYS A 230 10.27 -1.92 17.45
N SER A 231 9.09 -2.08 18.06
CA SER A 231 8.87 -2.88 19.26
C SER A 231 7.83 -3.98 19.06
N ILE A 232 7.36 -4.19 17.83
CA ILE A 232 6.39 -5.23 17.48
C ILE A 232 7.08 -6.20 16.51
N PRO A 233 7.14 -7.51 16.81
CA PRO A 233 7.66 -8.49 15.86
C PRO A 233 6.86 -8.50 14.56
N LEU A 234 7.53 -8.62 13.40
CA LEU A 234 6.85 -8.63 12.10
C LEU A 234 5.93 -9.85 11.99
N ILE A 235 4.78 -9.69 11.35
CA ILE A 235 3.92 -10.80 10.89
C ILE A 235 3.81 -10.73 9.36
N PRO A 236 3.48 -11.81 8.65
CA PRO A 236 3.43 -11.80 7.18
C PRO A 236 2.24 -11.05 6.59
N ILE A 237 1.28 -10.64 7.42
CA ILE A 237 0.08 -9.90 6.99
C ILE A 237 0.33 -8.42 7.28
N ASP A 238 0.72 -7.67 6.25
CA ASP A 238 1.14 -6.28 6.35
C ASP A 238 0.03 -5.37 6.86
N ASP A 239 -1.18 -5.54 6.35
CA ASP A 239 -2.34 -4.76 6.76
C ASP A 239 -2.69 -4.96 8.25
N ALA A 240 -2.70 -6.21 8.70
CA ALA A 240 -2.92 -6.54 10.11
C ALA A 240 -1.80 -5.99 11.00
N TYR A 241 -0.55 -6.01 10.51
CA TYR A 241 0.59 -5.42 11.22
C TYR A 241 0.46 -3.89 11.36
N MET A 242 -0.08 -3.18 10.37
CA MET A 242 -0.42 -1.75 10.51
C MET A 242 -1.45 -1.55 11.63
N GLY A 243 -2.50 -2.38 11.68
CA GLY A 243 -3.50 -2.37 12.75
C GLY A 243 -2.90 -2.63 14.14
N MET A 244 -1.96 -3.58 14.26
CA MET A 244 -1.22 -3.84 15.49
C MET A 244 -0.42 -2.61 15.95
N CYS A 245 0.23 -1.91 15.02
CA CYS A 245 0.96 -0.67 15.32
C CYS A 245 0.02 0.45 15.79
N LEU A 246 -1.14 0.62 15.14
CA LEU A 246 -2.15 1.59 15.56
C LEU A 246 -2.69 1.27 16.96
N ASN A 247 -3.06 0.02 17.20
CA ASN A 247 -3.58 -0.43 18.48
C ASN A 247 -2.58 -0.21 19.62
N LYS A 248 -1.30 -0.50 19.41
CA LYS A 248 -0.23 -0.22 20.39
C LYS A 248 -0.11 1.27 20.72
N ALA A 249 -0.40 2.15 19.76
CA ALA A 249 -0.42 3.60 19.96
C ALA A 249 -1.74 4.14 20.55
N GLY A 250 -2.73 3.29 20.84
CA GLY A 250 -4.07 3.72 21.26
C GLY A 250 -4.88 4.37 20.13
N LEU A 251 -4.54 4.08 18.88
CA LEU A 251 -5.21 4.58 17.67
C LEU A 251 -6.02 3.45 17.01
N SER A 252 -6.89 3.80 16.07
CA SER A 252 -7.74 2.82 15.38
C SER A 252 -7.98 3.23 13.92
N PRO A 253 -8.11 2.26 13.00
CA PRO A 253 -8.54 2.56 11.64
C PRO A 253 -9.94 3.18 11.63
N SER A 254 -10.29 3.83 10.52
CA SER A 254 -11.63 4.31 10.26
C SER A 254 -12.17 3.78 8.93
N PHE A 255 -13.40 3.27 8.96
CA PHE A 255 -14.10 2.89 7.76
C PHE A 255 -14.36 4.09 6.83
N HIS A 256 -14.05 3.93 5.53
CA HIS A 256 -14.44 4.88 4.49
C HIS A 256 -15.19 4.18 3.36
N ARG A 257 -16.46 4.55 3.15
CA ARG A 257 -17.38 3.90 2.19
C ARG A 257 -16.89 3.83 0.75
N GLY A 258 -16.01 4.77 0.36
CA GLY A 258 -15.41 4.88 -0.97
C GLY A 258 -14.21 3.96 -1.19
N VAL A 259 -13.74 3.23 -0.18
CA VAL A 259 -12.64 2.27 -0.29
C VAL A 259 -13.24 0.86 -0.36
N LYS A 260 -13.03 0.17 -1.49
CA LYS A 260 -13.64 -1.13 -1.83
C LYS A 260 -12.56 -2.17 -2.12
N THR A 261 -12.05 -2.80 -1.07
CA THR A 261 -10.95 -3.78 -1.14
C THR A 261 -11.40 -5.17 -1.55
N PHE A 262 -12.71 -5.43 -1.54
CA PHE A 262 -13.33 -6.69 -1.99
C PHE A 262 -14.09 -6.54 -3.31
N GLY A 263 -13.77 -5.49 -4.09
CA GLY A 263 -14.48 -5.12 -5.30
C GLY A 263 -15.83 -4.46 -5.04
N VAL A 264 -16.56 -4.22 -6.13
CA VAL A 264 -17.94 -3.74 -6.10
C VAL A 264 -18.84 -4.93 -6.36
N HIS A 265 -19.76 -5.23 -5.43
CA HIS A 265 -20.69 -6.33 -5.59
C HIS A 265 -21.93 -5.89 -6.37
N PHE A 266 -22.12 -6.49 -7.54
CA PHE A 266 -23.31 -6.28 -8.37
C PHE A 266 -24.33 -7.39 -8.12
N ARG A 267 -25.59 -7.03 -7.86
CA ARG A 267 -26.66 -8.00 -7.55
C ARG A 267 -27.29 -8.64 -8.79
N SER A 268 -26.99 -8.14 -9.98
CA SER A 268 -27.59 -8.58 -11.24
C SER A 268 -26.48 -8.92 -12.24
N GLU A 269 -26.60 -10.08 -12.87
CA GLU A 269 -25.69 -10.56 -13.92
C GLU A 269 -25.74 -9.71 -15.21
N HIS A 270 -26.74 -8.84 -15.35
CA HIS A 270 -26.92 -7.98 -16.52
C HIS A 270 -26.20 -6.62 -16.39
N VAL A 271 -25.49 -6.39 -15.29
CA VAL A 271 -24.75 -5.14 -15.05
C VAL A 271 -23.33 -5.30 -15.57
N ASP A 272 -22.89 -4.41 -16.45
CA ASP A 272 -21.48 -4.33 -16.80
C ASP A 272 -20.69 -3.85 -15.58
N GLU A 273 -19.87 -4.74 -15.02
CA GLU A 273 -19.04 -4.46 -13.86
C GLU A 273 -18.05 -3.31 -14.11
N TYR A 274 -17.82 -2.92 -15.36
CA TYR A 274 -16.95 -1.81 -15.75
C TYR A 274 -17.72 -0.54 -16.14
N ASP A 275 -19.02 -0.43 -15.84
CA ASP A 275 -19.74 0.84 -15.98
C ASP A 275 -19.08 1.89 -15.05
N PRO A 276 -18.48 2.96 -15.63
CA PRO A 276 -17.73 3.97 -14.87
C PRO A 276 -18.59 4.72 -13.84
N CYS A 277 -19.91 4.71 -13.96
CA CYS A 277 -20.79 5.35 -13.00
C CYS A 277 -20.75 4.74 -11.61
N PHE A 278 -20.44 3.45 -11.48
CA PHE A 278 -20.25 2.82 -10.17
C PHE A 278 -18.95 3.25 -9.48
N TYR A 279 -17.97 3.70 -10.25
CA TYR A 279 -16.63 4.04 -9.77
C TYR A 279 -16.43 5.55 -9.58
N LYS A 280 -17.29 6.37 -10.19
CA LYS A 280 -17.18 7.83 -10.23
C LYS A 280 -17.03 8.48 -8.85
N GLU A 281 -17.75 7.98 -7.84
CA GLU A 281 -17.74 8.52 -6.48
C GLU A 281 -16.86 7.72 -5.49
N LEU A 282 -16.23 6.63 -5.96
CA LEU A 282 -15.33 5.83 -5.12
C LEU A 282 -13.95 6.48 -5.03
N LEU A 283 -13.18 6.07 -4.02
CA LEU A 283 -11.79 6.49 -3.81
C LEU A 283 -10.82 5.44 -4.34
N LEU A 284 -11.02 4.19 -3.96
CA LEU A 284 -10.11 3.08 -4.27
C LEU A 284 -10.93 1.80 -4.45
N VAL A 285 -10.60 1.02 -5.46
CA VAL A 285 -11.20 -0.30 -5.70
C VAL A 285 -10.13 -1.34 -6.06
N HIS A 286 -10.16 -2.47 -5.36
CA HIS A 286 -9.41 -3.67 -5.69
C HIS A 286 -10.35 -4.69 -6.35
N ARG A 287 -10.00 -5.39 -7.43
CA ARG A 287 -8.76 -5.35 -8.24
C ARG A 287 -9.07 -5.01 -9.68
N PHE A 288 -8.10 -4.43 -10.37
CA PHE A 288 -8.16 -4.12 -11.78
C PHE A 288 -6.91 -4.64 -12.52
N LEU A 289 -7.13 -5.13 -13.73
CA LEU A 289 -6.06 -5.37 -14.69
C LEU A 289 -5.59 -4.04 -15.31
N SER A 290 -4.36 -4.02 -15.81
CA SER A 290 -3.69 -2.85 -16.39
C SER A 290 -4.53 -2.11 -17.44
N GLU A 291 -5.10 -2.85 -18.40
CA GLU A 291 -5.95 -2.31 -19.46
C GLU A 291 -7.29 -1.78 -18.93
N LYS A 292 -7.81 -2.39 -17.86
CA LYS A 292 -9.03 -1.95 -17.19
C LYS A 292 -8.80 -0.69 -16.37
N ILE A 293 -7.63 -0.53 -15.76
CA ILE A 293 -7.23 0.73 -15.11
C ILE A 293 -7.23 1.86 -16.13
N TYR A 294 -6.61 1.63 -17.30
CA TYR A 294 -6.55 2.63 -18.36
C TYR A 294 -7.95 3.03 -18.83
N PHE A 295 -8.79 2.05 -19.18
CA PHE A 295 -10.17 2.31 -19.57
C PHE A 295 -10.92 3.10 -18.47
N MET A 296 -10.96 2.55 -17.25
CA MET A 296 -11.73 3.13 -16.15
C MET A 296 -11.29 4.56 -15.83
N TRP A 297 -9.99 4.84 -15.81
CA TRP A 297 -9.47 6.19 -15.55
C TRP A 297 -9.98 7.21 -16.57
N HIS A 298 -9.96 6.88 -17.86
CA HIS A 298 -10.43 7.80 -18.90
C HIS A 298 -11.95 7.90 -18.89
N SER A 299 -12.65 6.80 -18.64
CA SER A 299 -14.12 6.76 -18.62
C SER A 299 -14.71 7.56 -17.45
N VAL A 300 -14.19 7.43 -16.22
CA VAL A 300 -14.72 8.20 -15.07
C VAL A 300 -14.43 9.69 -15.15
N ASN A 301 -13.37 10.07 -15.87
CA ASN A 301 -12.97 11.46 -16.07
C ASN A 301 -13.50 12.05 -17.39
N ASP A 302 -14.29 11.30 -18.16
CA ASP A 302 -14.93 11.83 -19.37
C ASP A 302 -15.99 12.88 -18.98
N PRO A 303 -15.86 14.14 -19.43
CA PRO A 303 -16.86 15.18 -19.15
C PRO A 303 -18.25 14.86 -19.70
N ASN A 304 -18.34 13.96 -20.70
CA ASN A 304 -19.59 13.52 -21.30
C ASN A 304 -20.21 12.32 -20.57
N LEU A 305 -19.56 11.76 -19.55
CA LEU A 305 -20.10 10.64 -18.79
C LEU A 305 -21.38 11.06 -18.06
N LYS A 306 -22.51 10.52 -18.53
CA LYS A 306 -23.83 10.69 -17.91
C LYS A 306 -24.15 9.49 -17.04
N CYS A 307 -24.19 9.71 -15.73
CA CYS A 307 -24.64 8.71 -14.77
C CYS A 307 -26.09 8.99 -14.37
N PHE A 308 -26.95 7.99 -14.53
CA PHE A 308 -28.34 8.07 -14.09
C PHE A 308 -28.37 8.12 -12.56
N GLY A 309 -28.64 9.30 -11.97
CA GLY A 309 -28.73 9.43 -10.51
C GLY A 309 -28.54 10.82 -9.89
N ASN A 310 -28.05 11.83 -10.63
CA ASN A 310 -27.83 13.17 -10.05
C ASN A 310 -29.04 14.12 -10.14
N ASP A 311 -30.18 13.67 -10.66
CA ASP A 311 -31.45 14.43 -10.67
C ASP A 311 -32.48 13.84 -9.70
N LYS A 312 -32.17 13.79 -8.39
CA LYS A 312 -33.12 13.81 -7.25
C LYS A 312 -32.45 13.45 -5.91
N LYS A 313 -31.96 14.47 -5.19
CA LYS A 313 -32.29 14.85 -3.79
C LYS A 313 -31.18 15.68 -3.17
#